data_AF-A0AAD5MSZ9-F1
#
_entry.id   AF-A0AAD5MSZ9-F1
#
_cell.length_a   1.000
_cell.length_b   1.000
_cell.length_c   1.000
_cell.angle_alpha   90.00
_cell.angle_beta   90.00
_cell.angle_gamma   90.00
#
_symmetry.space_group_name_H-M   'P 1'
#
loop_
_entity.id
_entity.type
_entity.pdbx_description
1 polymer ?
#
loop_
_entity_poly.entity_id
_entity_poly.type
_entity_poly.pdbx_seq_one_letter_code
_entity_poly.pdbx_strand_id
1 'polypeptide(L)' 'MVSTTKVPEGGTLVLWRGAKGQPHTRIKYDRDEMLRYAHSPYAMLQPECIRDIALNMPDILCSLPQRHGVDLSSTFESE' A
#
# COMPACT_ATOMS: atom_id res chain seq x y z
N MET A 1 -18.74 -3.31 22.68
CA MET A 1 -19.72 -3.51 21.59
C MET A 1 -19.03 -3.23 20.27
N VAL A 2 -19.06 -4.19 19.34
CA VAL A 2 -18.53 -4.06 17.98
C VAL A 2 -19.70 -4.24 17.02
N SER A 3 -19.86 -3.32 16.07
CA SER A 3 -20.86 -3.40 15.00
C SER A 3 -20.15 -3.50 13.66
N THR A 4 -20.71 -4.28 12.73
CA THR A 4 -20.15 -4.48 11.41
C THR A 4 -21.20 -4.38 10.33
N THR A 5 -20.88 -3.72 9.22
CA THR A 5 -21.76 -3.65 8.04
C THR A 5 -20.94 -3.71 6.75
N LYS A 6 -21.51 -4.29 5.68
CA LYS A 6 -20.87 -4.31 4.36
C LYS A 6 -21.03 -2.95 3.68
N VAL A 7 -19.94 -2.47 3.07
CA VAL A 7 -19.92 -1.19 2.35
C VAL A 7 -20.25 -1.44 0.88
N PRO A 8 -21.09 -0.60 0.22
CA PRO A 8 -21.45 -0.79 -1.19
C PRO A 8 -20.26 -0.89 -2.14
N GLU A 9 -19.17 -0.18 -1.86
CA GLU A 9 -17.95 -0.13 -2.69
C GLU A 9 -16.89 -1.17 -2.32
N GLY A 10 -17.21 -2.07 -1.37
CA GLY A 10 -16.32 -3.14 -0.92
C GLY A 10 -15.80 -2.96 0.50
N GLY A 11 -15.45 -4.09 1.11
CA GLY A 11 -15.02 -4.17 2.49
C GLY A 11 -16.17 -4.18 3.50
N THR A 12 -15.79 -4.38 4.76
CA THR A 12 -16.66 -4.43 5.92
C THR A 12 -16.28 -3.30 6.86
N LEU A 13 -17.19 -2.33 7.04
CA LEU A 13 -17.04 -1.29 8.06
C LEU A 13 -17.17 -1.95 9.43
N VAL A 14 -16.17 -1.75 10.27
CA VAL A 14 -16.13 -2.19 11.67
C VAL A 14 -16.13 -0.96 12.56
N LEU A 15 -17.13 -0.85 13.42
CA LEU A 15 -17.29 0.21 14.42
C LEU A 15 -17.12 -0.39 15.81
N TRP A 16 -16.30 0.22 16.65
CA TRP A 16 -16.16 -0.14 18.07
C TRP A 16 -15.99 1.12 18.94
N ARG A 17 -16.18 0.98 20.26
CA ARG A 17 -15.85 2.04 21.23
C ARG A 17 -14.50 1.78 21.87
N GLY A 18 -13.68 2.82 21.96
CA GLY A 18 -12.41 2.81 22.67
C GLY A 18 -12.60 2.87 24.19
N ALA A 19 -11.49 2.78 24.93
CA ALA A 19 -11.49 2.78 26.39
C ALA A 19 -12.13 4.03 27.03
N LYS A 20 -12.12 5.18 26.34
CA LYS A 20 -12.74 6.43 26.78
C LYS A 20 -14.12 6.68 26.16
N GLY A 21 -14.72 5.66 25.55
CA GLY A 21 -16.04 5.73 24.91
C GLY A 21 -16.06 6.37 23.51
N GLN A 22 -14.92 6.83 23.00
CA GLN A 22 -14.83 7.41 21.66
C GLN A 22 -15.06 6.35 20.56
N PRO A 23 -15.83 6.68 19.51
CA PRO A 23 -16.06 5.75 18.40
C PRO A 23 -14.79 5.61 17.57
N HIS A 24 -14.52 4.37 17.15
CA HIS A 24 -13.44 4.03 16.22
C HIS A 24 -14.03 3.25 15.05
N THR A 25 -13.62 3.60 13.84
CA THR A 25 -14.06 2.95 12.61
C THR A 25 -12.84 2.48 11.81
N ARG A 26 -12.99 1.34 11.13
CA ARG A 26 -12.07 0.91 10.07
C ARG A 26 -12.82 0.11 9.03
N ILE A 27 -12.33 0.12 7.80
CA ILE A 27 -12.76 -0.84 6.78
C ILE A 27 -11.83 -2.04 6.83
N LYS A 28 -12.41 -3.24 6.84
CA LYS A 28 -11.69 -4.51 6.67
C LYS A 28 -11.98 -5.08 5.30
N TYR A 29 -10.96 -5.55 4.63
CA TYR A 29 -11.09 -6.26 3.36
C TYR A 29 -10.77 -7.74 3.58
N ASP A 30 -11.50 -8.62 2.91
CA ASP A 30 -11.14 -10.03 2.84
C ASP A 30 -10.03 -10.27 1.79
N ARG A 31 -9.55 -11.51 1.72
CA ARG A 31 -8.47 -11.90 0.80
C ARG A 31 -8.81 -11.59 -0.66
N ASP A 32 -10.03 -11.88 -1.08
CA ASP A 32 -10.43 -11.77 -2.49
C ASP A 32 -10.59 -10.30 -2.88
N GLU A 33 -11.11 -9.47 -1.98
CA GLU A 33 -11.11 -8.02 -2.11
C GLU A 33 -9.69 -7.46 -2.23
N MET A 34 -8.78 -7.86 -1.35
CA MET A 34 -7.38 -7.40 -1.40
C MET A 34 -6.69 -7.79 -2.71
N LEU A 35 -6.90 -9.02 -3.19
CA LEU A 35 -6.33 -9.48 -4.46
C LEU A 35 -6.87 -8.68 -5.64
N ARG A 36 -8.17 -8.37 -5.67
CA ARG A 36 -8.75 -7.52 -6.72
C ARG A 36 -8.14 -6.12 -6.71
N TYR A 37 -7.97 -5.50 -5.54
CA TYR A 37 -7.37 -4.16 -5.46
C TYR A 37 -5.88 -4.14 -5.81
N ALA A 38 -5.14 -5.24 -5.63
CA ALA A 38 -3.75 -5.35 -6.06
C ALA A 38 -3.58 -5.21 -7.59
N HIS A 39 -4.63 -5.46 -8.37
CA HIS A 39 -4.65 -5.27 -9.83
C HIS A 39 -5.10 -3.86 -10.26
N SER A 40 -5.38 -2.97 -9.32
CA SER A 40 -5.75 -1.59 -9.60
C SER A 40 -4.59 -0.79 -10.22
N PRO A 41 -4.85 0.16 -11.15
CA PRO A 41 -3.80 1.06 -11.66
C PRO A 41 -3.12 1.86 -10.55
N TYR A 42 -3.83 2.15 -9.45
CA TYR A 42 -3.27 2.87 -8.30
C TYR A 42 -2.24 2.04 -7.52
N ALA A 43 -2.34 0.70 -7.54
CA ALA A 43 -1.38 -0.18 -6.89
C ALA A 43 -0.01 -0.19 -7.59
N MET A 44 0.07 0.36 -8.80
CA MET A 44 1.31 0.47 -9.58
C MET A 44 2.04 1.79 -9.39
N LEU A 45 1.44 2.75 -8.67
CA LEU A 45 2.06 4.03 -8.36
C LEU A 45 3.20 3.82 -7.35
N GLN A 46 4.27 4.60 -7.50
CA GLN A 46 5.35 4.60 -6.51
C GLN A 46 4.81 5.14 -5.17
N PRO A 47 5.23 4.56 -4.03
CA PRO A 47 4.86 5.09 -2.73
C PRO A 47 5.49 6.48 -2.54
N GLU A 48 4.81 7.37 -1.81
CA GLU A 48 5.31 8.73 -1.55
C GLU A 48 6.70 8.74 -0.89
N CYS A 49 7.01 7.71 -0.10
CA CYS A 49 8.29 7.53 0.58
C CYS A 49 9.39 6.90 -0.29
N ILE A 50 9.19 6.73 -1.60
CA ILE A 50 10.17 6.05 -2.48
C ILE A 50 11.54 6.73 -2.46
N ARG A 51 11.58 8.06 -2.33
CA ARG A 51 12.82 8.83 -2.20
C ARG A 51 13.59 8.47 -0.93
N ASP A 52 12.89 8.38 0.20
CA ASP A 52 13.51 8.04 1.49
C ASP A 52 14.05 6.61 1.49
N ILE A 53 13.34 5.69 0.84
CA ILE A 53 13.81 4.31 0.65
C ILE A 53 15.08 4.29 -0.20
N ALA A 54 15.10 5.01 -1.32
CA ALA A 54 16.27 5.07 -2.19
C ALA A 54 17.51 5.67 -1.49
N LEU A 55 17.32 6.63 -0.59
CA LEU A 55 18.42 7.27 0.14
C LEU A 55 18.93 6.43 1.32
N ASN A 56 18.05 5.78 2.07
CA ASN A 56 18.41 5.13 3.33
C ASN A 56 18.54 3.61 3.22
N MET A 57 17.86 2.99 2.25
CA MET A 57 17.78 1.53 2.08
C MET A 57 17.74 1.12 0.59
N PRO A 58 18.74 1.53 -0.23
CA PRO A 58 18.72 1.29 -1.67
C PRO A 58 18.68 -0.20 -2.05
N ASP A 59 19.28 -1.08 -1.24
CA ASP A 59 19.37 -2.52 -1.51
C ASP A 59 18.00 -3.21 -1.64
N ILE A 60 16.98 -2.69 -0.96
CA ILE A 60 15.60 -3.20 -1.05
C ILE A 60 15.06 -3.00 -2.46
N LEU A 61 15.38 -1.87 -3.11
CA LEU A 61 14.92 -1.55 -4.46
C LEU A 61 15.68 -2.34 -5.52
N CYS A 62 16.97 -2.62 -5.30
CA CYS A 62 17.81 -3.43 -6.20
C CYS A 62 17.33 -4.88 -6.32
N SER A 63 16.61 -5.39 -5.33
CA SER A 63 16.05 -6.76 -5.33
C SER A 63 14.80 -6.91 -6.22
N LEU A 64 14.22 -5.80 -6.69
CA LEU A 64 13.11 -5.85 -7.61
C LEU A 64 13.62 -6.22 -9.01
N PRO A 65 13.02 -7.22 -9.68
CA PRO A 65 13.39 -7.50 -11.06
C PRO A 65 13.22 -6.20 -11.85
N GLN A 66 14.28 -5.79 -12.55
CA GLN A 66 14.24 -4.64 -13.45
C GLN A 66 12.96 -4.79 -14.29
N ARG A 67 12.01 -3.88 -14.10
CA ARG A 67 10.82 -3.86 -14.96
C ARG A 67 11.34 -3.74 -16.39
N HIS A 68 10.91 -4.66 -17.25
CA HIS A 68 11.30 -4.66 -18.65
C HIS A 68 11.13 -3.23 -19.21
N GLY A 69 12.24 -2.61 -19.61
CA GLY A 69 12.25 -1.28 -20.24
C GLY A 69 12.79 -0.11 -19.41
N VAL A 70 13.27 -0.29 -18.17
CA VAL A 70 14.02 0.76 -17.45
C VAL A 70 15.47 0.32 -17.27
N ASP A 71 16.33 0.78 -18.18
CA ASP A 71 17.77 0.60 -18.06
C ASP A 71 18.32 1.63 -17.07
N LEU A 72 18.64 1.16 -15.86
CA LEU A 72 19.24 1.98 -14.80
C LEU A 72 20.76 2.15 -14.99
N SER A 73 21.35 1.65 -16.07
CA SER A 73 22.79 1.70 -16.31
C SER A 73 23.34 3.09 -16.68
N SER A 74 22.52 4.13 -16.79
CA SER A 74 22.92 5.41 -17.40
C SER A 74 23.04 6.60 -16.45
N THR A 75 22.92 6.44 -15.13
CA THR A 75 22.96 7.60 -14.20
C THR A 75 24.05 7.58 -13.13
N PHE A 76 25.11 6.80 -13.32
CA PHE A 76 26.34 6.92 -12.52
C PHE A 76 27.57 7.08 -13.43
N GLU A 77 27.58 8.13 -14.24
CA GLU A 77 28.86 8.75 -14.61
C GLU A 77 29.20 9.69 -13.45
N SER A 78 30.16 9.27 -12.62
CA SER A 78 30.79 10.15 -11.64
C SER A 78 31.70 11.13 -12.38
N GLU A 79 31.41 12.42 -12.28
CA GLU A 79 32.36 13.53 -12.48
C GLU A 79 32.63 14.22 -11.14
#